data_AF-A0A1N7RXM7-F1
#
_entry.id   AF-A0A1N7RXM7-F1
#
_cell.length_a   1.000
_cell.length_b   1.000
_cell.length_c   1.000
_cell.angle_alpha   90.00
_cell.angle_beta   90.00
_cell.angle_gamma   90.00
#
_symmetry.space_group_name_H-M   'P 1'
#
loop_
_entity.id
_entity.type
_entity.pdbx_description
1 polymer ?
#
loop_
_entity_poly.entity_id
_entity_poly.type
_entity_poly.pdbx_seq_one_letter_code
_entity_poly.pdbx_strand_id
1 'polypeptide(L)'
;MSLGTKTMTSEGTVLTIAAYDGKYTGSLDSLAHLFDLEGSVVPYGRPPFSALEEALKVLELCADKYSTPRAAGKHLTVFVGRGTGTGVKPVLRLDIGIDERHAVATIVGEPPLYAHTATVDVNDDDDVAAIVRKVLTQL
;
A
#
# COMPACT_ATOMS: atom_id res chain seq x y z
N MET A 1 5.59 -35.15 -31.26
CA MET A 1 5.63 -34.96 -29.80
C MET A 1 5.88 -33.48 -29.55
N SER A 2 4.84 -32.76 -29.11
CA SER A 2 4.92 -31.31 -28.88
C SER A 2 5.51 -31.05 -27.50
N LEU A 3 6.61 -30.30 -27.42
CA LEU A 3 7.08 -29.77 -26.15
C LEU A 3 6.07 -28.72 -25.70
N GLY A 4 5.33 -29.06 -24.65
CA GLY A 4 4.50 -28.10 -23.93
C GLY A 4 5.38 -26.94 -23.49
N THR A 5 5.05 -25.74 -23.96
CA THR A 5 5.51 -24.49 -23.39
C THR A 5 5.13 -24.50 -21.91
N LYS A 6 6.12 -24.78 -21.06
CA LYS A 6 6.03 -24.53 -19.63
C LYS A 6 5.88 -23.02 -19.50
N THR A 7 4.63 -22.55 -19.39
CA THR A 7 4.34 -21.21 -18.93
C THR A 7 5.10 -21.06 -17.63
N MET A 8 6.18 -20.28 -17.64
CA MET A 8 6.83 -19.83 -16.43
C MET A 8 5.75 -19.10 -15.66
N THR A 9 5.17 -19.77 -14.68
CA THR A 9 4.44 -19.12 -13.61
C THR A 9 5.40 -18.09 -13.05
N SER A 10 5.10 -16.80 -13.27
CA SER A 10 5.69 -15.70 -12.52
C SER A 10 5.90 -16.17 -11.09
N GLU A 11 7.15 -16.29 -10.63
CA GLU A 11 7.43 -16.37 -9.20
C GLU A 11 6.79 -15.11 -8.62
N GLY A 12 5.60 -15.30 -8.03
CA GLY A 12 4.68 -14.23 -7.69
C GLY A 12 5.38 -13.26 -6.77
N THR A 13 5.74 -12.11 -7.31
CA THR A 13 6.50 -11.10 -6.58
C THR A 13 5.60 -10.56 -5.48
N VAL A 14 5.90 -10.91 -4.23
CA VAL A 14 5.11 -10.55 -3.05
C VAL A 14 4.94 -9.03 -3.00
N LEU A 15 3.72 -8.57 -2.74
CA LEU A 15 3.44 -7.16 -2.50
C LEU A 15 3.94 -6.80 -1.10
N THR A 16 4.72 -5.73 -1.00
CA THR A 16 5.14 -5.16 0.28
C THR A 16 4.52 -3.78 0.44
N ILE A 17 3.86 -3.54 1.57
CA ILE A 17 3.34 -2.25 2.00
C ILE A 17 4.18 -1.79 3.19
N ALA A 18 4.99 -0.76 2.98
CA ALA A 18 5.82 -0.16 4.01
C ALA A 18 5.23 1.18 4.43
N ALA A 19 4.88 1.33 5.70
CA ALA A 19 4.26 2.54 6.24
C ALA A 19 5.20 3.28 7.17
N TYR A 20 5.19 4.60 7.06
CA TYR A 20 6.03 5.51 7.83
C TYR A 20 5.23 6.70 8.33
N ASP A 21 5.59 7.18 9.52
CA ASP A 21 5.17 8.47 10.03
C ASP A 21 6.08 9.58 9.47
N GLY A 22 5.46 10.65 8.99
CA GLY A 22 6.12 11.80 8.39
C GLY A 22 5.80 12.00 6.91
N LYS A 23 6.21 13.17 6.42
CA LYS A 23 6.06 13.59 5.02
C LYS A 23 7.33 13.27 4.23
N TYR A 24 7.20 12.53 3.14
CA TYR A 24 8.32 12.26 2.25
C TYR A 24 8.80 13.52 1.53
N THR A 25 10.09 13.83 1.67
CA THR A 25 10.75 14.98 1.02
C THR A 25 11.89 14.55 0.09
N GLY A 26 11.96 13.26 -0.25
CA GLY A 26 13.00 12.69 -1.13
C GLY A 26 13.98 11.76 -0.43
N SER A 27 13.90 11.59 0.90
CA SER A 27 14.66 10.61 1.66
C SER A 27 13.77 9.87 2.67
N LEU A 28 14.10 8.60 2.94
CA LEU A 28 13.47 7.82 4.01
C LEU A 28 14.04 8.16 5.39
N ASP A 29 15.25 8.75 5.46
CA ASP A 29 15.92 9.04 6.74
C ASP A 29 15.17 10.05 7.61
N SER A 30 14.27 10.84 7.01
CA SER A 30 13.41 11.79 7.71
C SER A 30 12.07 11.20 8.17
N LEU A 31 11.83 9.92 7.90
CA LEU A 31 10.59 9.23 8.22
C LEU A 31 10.80 8.23 9.35
N ALA A 32 9.81 8.12 10.25
CA ALA A 32 9.80 7.08 11.27
C ALA A 32 9.09 5.84 10.73
N HIS A 33 9.80 4.72 10.60
CA HIS A 33 9.20 3.45 10.18
C HIS A 33 8.15 2.97 11.18
N LEU A 34 7.00 2.52 10.68
CA LEU A 34 5.90 2.00 11.50
C LEU A 34 5.74 0.49 11.34
N PHE A 35 5.62 0.00 10.10
CA PHE A 35 5.54 -1.42 9.80
C PHE A 35 5.83 -1.73 8.33
N ASP A 36 6.14 -3.00 8.08
CA ASP A 36 6.07 -3.62 6.77
C ASP A 36 5.02 -4.73 6.77
N LEU A 37 4.20 -4.77 5.73
CA LEU A 37 3.18 -5.78 5.53
C LEU A 37 3.41 -6.45 4.17
N GLU A 38 3.66 -7.75 4.21
CA GLU A 38 3.86 -8.56 3.02
C GLU A 38 2.64 -9.44 2.76
N GLY A 39 2.24 -9.53 1.50
CA GLY A 39 1.13 -10.38 1.10
C GLY A 39 1.05 -10.55 -0.40
N SER A 40 0.30 -11.56 -0.84
CA SER A 40 -0.11 -11.66 -2.23
C SER A 40 -1.54 -12.16 -2.29
N VAL A 41 -2.33 -11.52 -3.14
CA VAL A 41 -3.72 -11.90 -3.39
C VAL A 41 -3.93 -12.02 -4.88
N VAL A 42 -4.35 -13.20 -5.33
CA VAL A 42 -4.63 -13.48 -6.74
C VAL A 42 -6.14 -13.68 -6.91
N PRO A 43 -6.79 -12.95 -7.82
CA PRO A 43 -8.22 -13.13 -8.05
C PRO A 43 -8.49 -14.42 -8.83
N TYR A 44 -9.61 -15.08 -8.53
CA TYR A 44 -10.06 -16.25 -9.27
C TYR A 44 -10.87 -15.85 -10.52
N GLY A 45 -10.51 -16.39 -11.69
CA GLY A 45 -11.30 -16.26 -12.92
C GLY A 45 -11.27 -14.89 -13.61
N ARG A 46 -10.34 -13.99 -13.25
CA ARG A 46 -10.13 -12.69 -13.90
C ARG A 46 -8.64 -12.35 -14.01
N PRO A 47 -8.25 -11.29 -14.76
CA PRO A 47 -6.87 -10.81 -14.77
C PRO A 47 -6.36 -10.43 -13.37
N PRO A 48 -5.03 -10.46 -13.15
CA PRO A 48 -4.41 -10.06 -11.88
C PRO A 48 -4.83 -8.66 -11.44
N PHE A 49 -4.86 -8.45 -10.12
CA PHE A 49 -5.09 -7.13 -9.55
C PHE A 49 -3.99 -6.13 -9.96
N SER A 50 -4.38 -4.88 -10.13
CA SER A 50 -3.44 -3.76 -10.08
C SER A 50 -2.76 -3.69 -8.70
N ALA A 51 -1.64 -2.98 -8.60
CA ALA A 51 -0.95 -2.82 -7.32
C ALA A 51 -1.84 -2.14 -6.24
N LEU A 52 -2.71 -1.20 -6.63
CA LEU A 52 -3.66 -0.57 -5.72
C LEU A 52 -4.76 -1.54 -5.27
N GLU A 53 -5.36 -2.29 -6.20
CA GLU A 53 -6.37 -3.30 -5.86
C GLU A 53 -5.78 -4.39 -4.95
N GLU A 54 -4.58 -4.87 -5.24
CA GLU A 54 -3.93 -5.89 -4.42
C GLU A 54 -3.55 -5.35 -3.03
N ALA A 55 -3.05 -4.11 -2.95
CA ALA A 55 -2.75 -3.46 -1.67
C ALA A 55 -4.02 -3.34 -0.80
N LEU A 56 -5.14 -2.94 -1.41
CA LEU A 56 -6.41 -2.88 -0.71
C LEU A 56 -6.82 -4.26 -0.16
N LYS A 57 -6.66 -5.33 -0.95
CA LYS A 57 -6.98 -6.70 -0.52
C LYS A 57 -6.05 -7.22 0.56
N VAL A 58 -4.75 -6.92 0.49
CA VAL A 58 -3.79 -7.25 1.55
C VAL A 58 -4.12 -6.53 2.85
N LEU A 59 -4.52 -5.25 2.79
CA LEU A 59 -4.94 -4.47 3.96
C LEU A 59 -6.26 -4.97 4.57
N GLU A 60 -7.23 -5.39 3.74
CA GLU A 60 -8.47 -6.05 4.21
C GLU A 60 -8.13 -7.30 5.03
N LEU A 61 -7.27 -8.18 4.51
CA LEU A 61 -6.84 -9.39 5.21
C LEU A 61 -6.01 -9.10 6.47
N CYS A 62 -5.24 -8.01 6.46
CA CYS A 62 -4.45 -7.57 7.61
C CYS A 62 -5.35 -7.13 8.76
N ALA A 63 -6.36 -6.29 8.47
CA ALA A 63 -7.25 -5.74 9.49
C ALA A 63 -8.04 -6.81 10.26
N ASP A 64 -8.29 -7.97 9.64
CA ASP A 64 -8.96 -9.08 10.30
C ASP A 64 -8.07 -9.82 11.32
N LYS A 65 -6.74 -9.71 11.19
CA LYS A 65 -5.78 -10.58 11.89
C LYS A 65 -4.74 -9.84 12.72
N TYR A 66 -4.45 -8.60 12.37
CA TYR A 66 -3.36 -7.83 12.94
C TYR A 66 -3.80 -6.39 13.21
N SER A 67 -3.29 -5.83 14.30
CA SER A 67 -3.30 -4.39 14.55
C SER A 67 -1.97 -3.79 14.12
N THR A 68 -2.01 -2.59 13.55
CA THR A 68 -0.81 -1.78 13.26
C THR A 68 -0.65 -0.65 14.27
N PRO A 69 0.53 -0.01 14.34
CA PRO A 69 0.70 1.20 15.15
C PRO A 69 -0.29 2.29 14.74
N ARG A 70 -0.63 3.17 15.69
CA ARG A 70 -1.33 4.43 15.39
C ARG A 70 -0.32 5.46 14.87
N ALA A 71 -0.79 6.35 14.00
CA ALA A 71 0.00 7.49 13.56
C ALA A 71 0.20 8.46 14.74
N ALA A 72 1.42 8.92 14.98
CA ALA A 72 1.70 9.95 15.97
C ALA A 72 1.65 11.35 15.34
N GLY A 73 2.04 11.46 14.06
CA GLY A 73 2.05 12.69 13.29
C GLY A 73 0.80 12.94 12.45
N LYS A 74 0.81 14.09 11.77
CA LYS A 74 -0.22 14.53 10.82
C LYS A 74 0.03 14.06 9.38
N HIS A 75 1.10 13.30 9.16
CA HIS A 75 1.49 12.85 7.83
C HIS A 75 1.88 11.38 7.89
N LEU A 76 1.39 10.61 6.92
CA LEU A 76 1.85 9.26 6.68
C LEU A 76 2.38 9.17 5.25
N THR A 77 3.49 8.46 5.11
CA THR A 77 4.01 8.05 3.80
C THR A 77 3.91 6.54 3.71
N VAL A 78 3.27 6.05 2.65
CA VAL A 78 3.16 4.61 2.39
C VAL A 78 3.78 4.28 1.05
N PHE A 79 4.69 3.32 1.03
CA PHE A 79 5.22 2.75 -0.19
C PHE A 79 4.59 1.39 -0.42
N VAL A 80 4.10 1.17 -1.62
CA VAL A 80 3.68 -0.16 -2.06
C VAL A 80 4.62 -0.58 -3.17
N GLY A 81 5.27 -1.72 -2.96
CA GLY A 81 6.27 -2.24 -3.85
C GLY A 81 6.11 -3.72 -4.10
N ARG A 82 7.01 -4.23 -4.93
CA ARG A 82 7.15 -5.66 -5.22
C ARG A 82 8.50 -6.11 -4.70
N GLY A 83 8.49 -7.09 -3.80
CA GLY A 83 9.71 -7.70 -3.27
C GLY A 83 10.37 -8.56 -4.33
N THR A 84 11.43 -8.06 -4.95
CA THR A 84 12.34 -8.92 -5.72
C THR A 84 13.32 -9.54 -4.74
N GLY A 85 13.91 -10.70 -5.04
CA GLY A 85 14.87 -11.36 -4.13
C GLY A 85 16.09 -10.52 -3.70
N THR A 86 16.22 -9.29 -4.20
CA THR A 86 17.25 -8.30 -3.88
C THR A 86 16.73 -7.04 -3.18
N GLY A 87 15.43 -6.93 -2.87
CA GLY A 87 14.82 -5.80 -2.17
C GLY A 87 13.41 -5.42 -2.68
N VAL A 88 12.81 -4.39 -2.09
CA VAL A 88 11.50 -3.88 -2.50
C VAL A 88 11.68 -2.78 -3.54
N LYS A 89 11.19 -2.99 -4.77
CA LYS A 89 11.04 -1.90 -5.73
C LYS A 89 9.69 -1.21 -5.47
N PRO A 90 9.65 0.05 -5.01
CA PRO A 90 8.38 0.78 -4.88
C PRO A 90 7.75 0.97 -6.26
N VAL A 91 6.47 0.67 -6.35
CA VAL A 91 5.64 0.82 -7.55
C VAL A 91 4.73 2.05 -7.41
N LEU A 92 4.30 2.35 -6.19
CA LEU A 92 3.51 3.53 -5.87
C LEU A 92 3.81 4.03 -4.46
N ARG A 93 3.55 5.31 -4.25
CA ARG A 93 3.65 6.02 -2.98
C ARG A 93 2.33 6.71 -2.69
N LEU A 94 1.87 6.65 -1.45
CA LEU A 94 0.77 7.45 -0.94
C LEU A 94 1.35 8.47 0.04
N ASP A 95 1.08 9.74 -0.22
CA ASP A 95 1.34 10.84 0.69
C ASP A 95 0.02 11.23 1.36
N ILE A 96 -0.17 10.82 2.61
CA ILE A 96 -1.40 11.00 3.35
C ILE A 96 -1.25 12.18 4.32
N GLY A 97 -2.14 13.17 4.20
CA GLY A 97 -2.33 14.19 5.21
C GLY A 97 -3.48 13.82 6.14
N ILE A 98 -3.26 13.96 7.45
CA ILE A 98 -4.26 13.75 8.50
C ILE A 98 -4.45 15.08 9.23
N ASP A 99 -5.68 15.56 9.31
CA ASP A 99 -6.02 16.73 10.11
C ASP A 99 -7.32 16.52 10.88
N GLU A 100 -7.24 16.75 12.20
CA GLU A 100 -8.28 16.48 13.20
C GLU A 100 -8.85 15.06 13.11
N ARG A 101 -9.80 14.83 12.21
CA ARG A 101 -10.52 13.57 11.97
C ARG A 101 -10.67 13.25 10.49
N HIS A 102 -9.84 13.81 9.64
CA HIS A 102 -9.92 13.61 8.20
C HIS A 102 -8.57 13.20 7.63
N ALA A 103 -8.59 12.30 6.65
CA ALA A 103 -7.43 11.94 5.87
C ALA A 103 -7.67 12.14 4.37
N VAL A 104 -6.61 12.52 3.66
CA VAL A 104 -6.57 12.63 2.20
C VAL A 104 -5.22 12.16 1.70
N ALA A 105 -5.18 11.43 0.58
CA ALA A 105 -3.93 11.05 -0.07
C ALA A 105 -3.71 11.71 -1.42
N THR A 106 -2.43 11.92 -1.70
CA THR A 106 -1.91 11.97 -3.06
C THR A 106 -1.25 10.63 -3.38
N ILE A 107 -1.55 10.05 -4.53
CA ILE A 107 -0.98 8.81 -5.01
C ILE A 107 -0.04 9.13 -6.16
N VAL A 108 1.19 8.63 -6.06
CA VAL A 108 2.24 8.83 -7.05
C VAL A 108 2.77 7.47 -7.47
N GLY A 109 2.77 7.16 -8.76
CA GLY A 109 3.34 5.93 -9.30
C GLY A 109 4.04 6.16 -10.64
N GLU A 110 4.30 5.08 -11.38
CA GLU A 110 4.81 5.20 -12.75
C GLU A 110 3.82 6.00 -13.62
N PRO A 111 4.29 6.98 -14.43
CA PRO A 111 3.41 7.79 -15.26
C PRO A 111 2.48 6.93 -16.13
N PRO A 112 1.19 7.29 -16.25
CA PRO A 112 0.59 8.58 -15.85
C PRO A 112 -0.02 8.58 -14.43
N LEU A 113 0.31 7.62 -13.55
CA LEU A 113 -0.38 7.47 -12.26
C LEU A 113 -0.04 8.63 -11.29
N TYR A 114 -0.96 9.59 -11.26
CA TYR A 114 -1.02 10.65 -10.26
C TYR A 114 -2.49 10.91 -9.93
N ALA A 115 -2.89 10.71 -8.67
CA ALA A 115 -4.28 10.85 -8.25
C ALA A 115 -4.39 11.49 -6.87
N HIS A 116 -5.50 12.19 -6.63
CA HIS A 116 -5.90 12.63 -5.30
C HIS A 116 -7.15 11.88 -4.89
N THR A 117 -7.19 11.39 -3.66
CA THR A 117 -8.38 10.72 -3.13
C THR A 117 -9.40 11.75 -2.64
N ALA A 118 -10.65 11.34 -2.50
CA ALA A 118 -11.58 12.08 -1.67
C ALA A 118 -11.11 12.08 -0.20
N THR A 119 -11.64 13.03 0.58
CA THR A 119 -11.44 13.07 2.04
C THR A 119 -12.23 11.95 2.70
N VAL A 120 -11.63 11.31 3.71
CA VAL A 120 -12.27 10.26 4.52
C VAL A 120 -12.20 10.58 6.01
N ASP A 121 -13.19 10.11 6.76
CA ASP A 121 -13.21 10.25 8.22
C ASP A 121 -12.25 9.26 8.89
N VAL A 122 -11.46 9.77 9.84
CA VAL A 122 -10.54 9.03 10.71
C VAL A 122 -11.07 9.08 12.14
N ASN A 123 -11.15 7.90 12.76
CA ASN A 123 -11.54 7.74 14.15
C ASN A 123 -10.28 7.67 15.03
N ASP A 124 -10.42 8.03 16.30
CA ASP A 124 -9.32 8.02 17.27
C ASP A 124 -8.73 6.60 17.50
N ASP A 125 -9.50 5.56 17.15
CA ASP A 125 -9.10 4.16 17.22
C ASP A 125 -8.57 3.57 15.92
N ASP A 126 -8.59 4.33 14.82
CA ASP A 126 -8.01 3.86 13.57
C ASP A 126 -6.50 3.75 13.69
N ASP A 127 -5.99 2.58 13.35
CA ASP A 127 -4.57 2.39 13.14
C ASP A 127 -4.16 2.79 11.72
N VAL A 128 -2.86 2.76 11.44
CA VAL A 128 -2.33 3.19 10.15
C VAL A 128 -2.91 2.35 9.01
N ALA A 129 -3.01 1.02 9.16
CA ALA A 129 -3.61 0.17 8.13
C ALA A 129 -5.08 0.54 7.84
N ALA A 130 -5.88 0.84 8.87
CA ALA A 130 -7.26 1.29 8.71
C ALA A 130 -7.36 2.62 7.96
N ILE A 131 -6.51 3.61 8.29
CA ILE A 131 -6.47 4.90 7.60
C ILE A 131 -6.12 4.70 6.12
N VAL A 132 -5.06 3.94 5.83
CA VAL A 132 -4.62 3.66 4.45
C VAL A 132 -5.71 2.96 3.65
N ARG A 133 -6.39 1.97 4.24
CA ARG A 133 -7.52 1.28 3.62
C ARG A 133 -8.65 2.24 3.29
N LYS A 134 -9.10 3.06 4.25
CA LYS A 134 -10.18 4.04 4.03
C LYS A 134 -9.86 4.96 2.86
N VAL A 135 -8.63 5.48 2.80
CA VAL A 135 -8.21 6.36 1.71
C VAL A 135 -8.19 5.64 0.36
N LEU A 136 -7.68 4.41 0.30
CA LEU A 136 -7.66 3.61 -0.93
C LEU A 136 -9.06 3.24 -1.45
N THR A 137 -10.06 3.15 -0.59
CA THR A 137 -11.46 2.87 -1.03
C THR A 137 -12.14 4.03 -1.75
N GLN A 138 -11.50 5.20 -1.84
CA GLN A 138 -12.03 6.38 -2.53
C GLN A 138 -11.58 6.51 -4.00
N LEU A 139 -10.91 5.49 -4.53
CA LEU A 139 -10.37 5.46 -5.90
C LEU A 139 -11.29 4.74 -6.88
#